data_AF-A0A7I9XN58-F1
#
_entry.id   AF-A0A7I9XN58-F1
#
_cell.length_a   1.000
_cell.length_b   1.000
_cell.length_c   1.000
_cell.angle_alpha   90.00
_cell.angle_beta   90.00
_cell.angle_gamma   90.00
#
_symmetry.space_group_name_H-M   'P 1'
#
loop_
_entity.id
_entity.type
_entity.pdbx_description
1 polymer ?
#
loop_
_entity_poly.entity_id
_entity_poly.type
_entity_poly.pdbx_seq_one_letter_code
_entity_poly.pdbx_strand_id
1 'polypeptide(L)' 'MPAKSEHADIDDVEPLADSTERQARRVVAAYAEDADECRVFLSMLGIGPANTEKPGA' A
#
# COMPACT_ATOMS: atom_id res chain seq x y z
N MET A 1 13.66 16.54 -29.25
CA MET A 1 13.38 15.09 -29.19
C MET A 1 11.92 14.94 -28.79
N PRO A 2 11.08 14.17 -29.50
CA PRO A 2 9.73 13.92 -29.03
C PRO A 2 9.84 13.05 -27.76
N ALA A 3 9.34 13.56 -26.64
CA ALA A 3 9.21 12.75 -25.42
C ALA A 3 8.23 11.62 -25.76
N LYS A 4 8.72 10.39 -25.72
CA LYS A 4 7.88 9.21 -25.91
C LYS A 4 6.97 9.15 -24.68
N SER A 5 5.75 9.67 -24.81
CA SER A 5 4.68 9.43 -23.86
C SER A 5 4.28 7.97 -24.00
N GLU A 6 5.12 7.07 -23.46
CA GLU A 6 4.75 5.70 -23.21
C GLU A 6 3.65 5.79 -22.14
N HIS A 7 2.40 5.64 -22.58
CA HIS A 7 1.28 5.43 -21.67
C HIS A 7 1.62 4.11 -20.98
N ALA A 8 2.13 4.17 -19.76
CA ALA A 8 2.25 2.98 -18.93
C ALA A 8 0.81 2.54 -18.66
N ASP A 9 0.31 1.62 -19.48
CA ASP A 9 -1.00 1.00 -19.29
C ASP A 9 -1.03 0.48 -17.85
N ILE A 10 -1.95 1.00 -17.04
CA ILE A 10 -2.11 0.67 -15.61
C ILE A 10 -2.36 -0.85 -15.40
N ASP A 11 -2.63 -1.57 -16.49
CA ASP A 11 -2.79 -3.03 -16.56
C ASP A 11 -1.48 -3.81 -16.29
N ASP A 12 -0.31 -3.22 -16.50
CA ASP A 12 1.00 -3.87 -16.24
C ASP A 12 1.56 -3.56 -14.83
N VAL A 13 0.73 -3.01 -13.94
CA VAL A 13 1.13 -2.74 -12.56
C VAL A 13 1.03 -4.02 -11.73
N GLU A 14 2.19 -4.54 -11.32
CA GLU A 14 2.28 -5.72 -10.48
C GLU A 14 1.50 -5.50 -9.16
N PRO A 15 0.70 -6.49 -8.71
CA PRO A 15 0.01 -6.41 -7.42
C PRO A 15 0.98 -6.14 -6.27
N LEU A 16 0.51 -5.42 -5.25
CA LEU A 16 1.31 -5.12 -4.07
C LEU A 16 1.80 -6.42 -3.41
N ALA A 17 3.11 -6.59 -3.29
CA ALA A 17 3.69 -7.70 -2.56
C ALA A 17 3.44 -7.59 -1.04
N ASP A 18 3.24 -8.73 -0.37
CA ASP A 18 2.99 -8.80 1.08
C ASP A 18 4.07 -8.10 1.94
N SER A 19 5.31 -8.07 1.47
CA SER A 19 6.43 -7.40 2.14
C SER A 19 6.28 -5.88 2.09
N THR A 20 5.91 -5.35 0.93
CA THR A 20 5.65 -3.93 0.70
C THR A 20 4.45 -3.47 1.51
N GLU A 21 3.38 -4.27 1.56
CA GLU A 21 2.21 -3.99 2.38
C GLU A 21 2.59 -3.83 3.87
N ARG A 22 3.39 -4.76 4.41
CA ARG A 22 3.86 -4.69 5.80
C ARG A 22 4.74 -3.47 6.06
N GLN A 23 5.58 -3.09 5.11
CA GLN A 23 6.43 -1.91 5.24
C GLN A 23 5.59 -0.64 5.23
N ALA A 24 4.66 -0.52 4.28
CA ALA A 24 3.72 0.59 4.20
C ALA A 24 2.90 0.72 5.50
N ARG A 25 2.40 -0.39 6.06
CA ARG A 25 1.71 -0.39 7.37
C ARG A 25 2.58 0.20 8.49
N ARG A 26 3.86 -0.19 8.56
CA ARG A 26 4.78 0.34 9.59
C ARG A 26 5.05 1.83 9.39
N VAL A 27 5.23 2.26 8.15
CA VAL A 27 5.46 3.68 7.82
C VAL A 27 4.23 4.50 8.18
N VAL A 28 3.04 4.12 7.71
CA VAL A 28 1.79 4.83 8.01
C VAL A 28 1.56 4.92 9.52
N ALA A 29 1.74 3.82 10.26
CA ALA A 29 1.58 3.82 11.71
C ALA A 29 2.60 4.69 12.46
N ALA A 30 3.77 4.94 11.88
CA ALA A 30 4.80 5.79 12.49
C ALA A 30 4.57 7.29 12.25
N TYR A 31 3.84 7.65 11.18
CA TYR A 31 3.69 9.04 10.74
C TYR A 31 2.26 9.60 10.84
N ALA A 32 1.24 8.74 10.96
CA ALA A 32 -0.13 9.21 11.17
C ALA A 32 -0.31 9.76 12.60
N GLU A 33 -1.09 10.82 12.72
CA GLU A 33 -1.43 11.47 13.98
C GLU A 33 -2.44 10.63 14.80
N ASP A 34 -3.32 9.90 14.11
CA ASP A 34 -4.35 9.08 14.75
C ASP A 34 -4.77 7.83 13.93
N ALA A 35 -5.67 7.05 14.52
CA ALA A 35 -6.15 5.79 13.97
C ALA A 35 -7.07 5.97 12.75
N ASP A 36 -7.79 7.08 12.63
CA ASP A 36 -8.63 7.38 11.47
C ASP A 36 -7.76 7.81 10.28
N GLU A 37 -6.75 8.63 10.51
CA GLU A 37 -5.77 9.02 9.48
C GLU A 37 -4.99 7.80 8.96
N CYS A 38 -4.56 6.91 9.85
CA CYS A 38 -3.95 5.61 9.46
C CYS A 38 -4.82 4.84 8.46
N ARG A 39 -6.13 4.72 8.72
CA ARG A 39 -7.04 3.96 7.85
C ARG A 39 -7.20 4.62 6.49
N VAL A 40 -7.25 5.95 6.45
CA VAL A 40 -7.33 6.72 5.21
C VAL A 40 -6.08 6.49 4.37
N PHE A 41 -4.89 6.62 4.94
CA PHE A 41 -3.64 6.41 4.21
C PHE A 41 -3.47 4.97 3.71
N LEU A 42 -3.83 3.97 4.53
CA LEU A 42 -3.82 2.58 4.08
C LEU A 42 -4.81 2.34 2.94
N SER A 43 -6.00 2.93 3.01
CA SER A 43 -7.01 2.81 1.94
C SER A 43 -6.56 3.47 0.64
N MET A 44 -5.88 4.62 0.70
CA MET A 44 -5.29 5.29 -0.47
C MET A 44 -4.22 4.42 -1.16
N LEU A 45 -3.49 3.63 -0.37
CA LEU A 45 -2.50 2.66 -0.86
C LEU A 45 -3.14 1.35 -1.34
N GLY A 46 -4.46 1.18 -1.23
CA GLY A 46 -5.15 -0.08 -1.53
C GLY A 46 -4.90 -1.19 -0.50
N ILE A 47 -4.40 -0.85 0.69
CA ILE A 47 -4.05 -1.79 1.75
C ILE A 47 -5.26 -2.00 2.65
N GLY A 48 -5.80 -3.23 2.63
CA GLY A 48 -6.93 -3.62 3.46
C GLY A 48 -6.61 -3.69 4.97
N PRO A 49 -7.62 -3.90 5.82
CA PRO A 49 -7.39 -4.16 7.25
C PRO A 49 -6.41 -5.32 7.42
N ALA A 50 -5.59 -5.27 8.48
CA ALA A 50 -4.67 -6.38 8.76
C ALA A 50 -5.52 -7.63 8.97
N ASN A 51 -5.46 -8.60 8.05
CA ASN A 51 -6.02 -9.90 8.28
C ASN A 51 -5.26 -10.50 9.47
N THR A 52 -5.88 -10.47 10.65
CA THR A 52 -5.35 -11.05 11.89
C THR A 52 -5.48 -12.58 11.87
N GLU A 53 -5.33 -13.22 10.71
CA GLU A 53 -5.13 -14.66 10.66
C GLU A 53 -3.69 -14.91 11.12
N LYS A 54 -3.53 -15.10 12.43
CA LYS A 54 -2.27 -15.52 13.05
C LYS A 54 -1.78 -16.78 12.34
N PRO A 55 -0.63 -16.76 11.64
CA PRO A 55 0.00 -18.01 11.24
C PRO A 55 0.76 -18.53 12.46
N GLY A 56 0.22 -19.56 13.11
CA GLY A 56 0.97 -20.45 14.01
C GLY A 56 1.25 -19.93 15.42
N ALA A 57 0.60 -20.58 16.39
CA ALA A 57 1.23 -20.94 17.65
C ALA A 57 2.15 -22.15 17.43
#